data_AF-A0A3E0PFR3-F1
#
_entry.id   AF-A0A3E0PFR3-F1
#
_cell.length_a   1.000
_cell.length_b   1.000
_cell.length_c   1.000
_cell.angle_alpha   90.00
_cell.angle_beta   90.00
_cell.angle_gamma   90.00
#
_symmetry.space_group_name_H-M   'P 1'
#
loop_
_entity.id
_entity.type
_entity.pdbx_description
1 polymer ?
#
loop_
_entity_poly.entity_id
_entity_poly.type
_entity_poly.pdbx_seq_one_letter_code
_entity_poly.pdbx_strand_id
1 'polypeptide(L)'
;MLDPQHPIAKLLKEDPRYKIDAYAFVFEALNYAHTQLGLGSERPAEVEEEGEETAAREAERHLTGQQLCEAIRQYALEQYGFMAKCVLNSWGVTNTGDFGEIVFNLIGIGQMRKTPDDRREDFDDVFDFDTLEQSFKITLPEG
;
A
#
# COMPACT_ATOMS: atom_id res chain seq x y z
N MET A 1 -10.69 -8.86 18.29
CA MET A 1 -10.87 -10.11 17.53
C MET A 1 -11.63 -9.74 16.27
N LEU A 2 -11.03 -9.89 15.09
CA LEU A 2 -11.67 -9.48 13.84
C LEU A 2 -12.84 -10.40 13.54
N ASP A 3 -13.92 -9.82 13.01
CA ASP A 3 -15.07 -10.59 12.56
C ASP A 3 -14.62 -11.65 11.53
N PRO A 4 -15.00 -12.93 11.66
CA PRO A 4 -14.70 -13.96 10.68
C PRO A 4 -15.21 -13.66 9.26
N GLN A 5 -16.22 -12.79 9.13
CA GLN A 5 -16.76 -12.30 7.86
C GLN A 5 -16.01 -11.06 7.34
N HIS A 6 -15.06 -10.53 8.12
CA HIS A 6 -14.23 -9.40 7.69
C HIS A 6 -13.42 -9.82 6.45
N PRO A 7 -13.47 -9.08 5.33
CA PRO A 7 -12.80 -9.45 4.08
C PRO A 7 -11.29 -9.79 4.24
N ILE A 8 -10.62 -9.10 5.16
CA ILE A 8 -9.21 -9.36 5.53
C ILE A 8 -9.00 -10.77 6.13
N ALA A 9 -9.97 -11.33 6.86
CA ALA A 9 -9.85 -12.68 7.43
C ALA A 9 -9.78 -13.77 6.33
N LYS A 10 -10.34 -13.50 5.15
CA LYS A 10 -10.20 -14.36 3.97
C LYS A 10 -8.78 -14.27 3.40
N LEU A 11 -8.23 -13.06 3.30
CA LEU A 11 -6.84 -12.85 2.83
C LEU A 11 -5.82 -13.58 3.67
N LEU A 12 -5.92 -13.48 5.00
CA LEU A 12 -4.99 -14.15 5.92
C LEU A 12 -5.02 -15.68 5.79
N LYS A 13 -6.08 -16.26 5.20
CA LYS A 13 -6.17 -17.69 4.90
C LYS A 13 -5.63 -18.04 3.52
N GLU A 14 -5.87 -17.18 2.53
CA GLU A 14 -5.46 -17.40 1.14
C GLU A 14 -3.97 -17.12 0.93
N ASP A 15 -3.43 -16.09 1.59
CA ASP A 15 -2.02 -15.72 1.53
C ASP A 15 -1.44 -15.49 2.94
N PRO A 16 -0.90 -16.56 3.57
CA PRO A 16 -0.35 -16.48 4.92
C PRO A 16 1.05 -15.86 4.95
N ARG A 17 1.64 -15.46 3.80
CA ARG A 17 2.96 -14.82 3.75
C ARG A 17 2.95 -13.47 4.46
N TYR A 18 1.84 -12.75 4.38
CA TYR A 18 1.70 -11.40 4.92
C TYR A 18 0.82 -11.39 6.18
N LYS A 19 1.30 -10.68 7.22
CA LYS A 19 0.50 -10.44 8.42
C LYS A 19 -0.54 -9.36 8.18
N ILE A 20 -1.57 -9.33 9.03
CA ILE A 20 -2.61 -8.30 8.94
C ILE A 20 -2.06 -6.88 8.99
N ASP A 21 -1.00 -6.68 9.76
CA ASP A 21 -0.35 -5.38 9.91
C ASP A 21 0.18 -4.88 8.56
N ALA A 22 0.66 -5.75 7.66
CA ALA A 22 1.10 -5.37 6.32
C ALA A 22 -0.07 -4.83 5.47
N TYR A 23 -1.24 -5.46 5.54
CA TYR A 23 -2.43 -4.99 4.82
C TYR A 23 -2.91 -3.64 5.36
N ALA A 24 -2.98 -3.49 6.69
CA ALA A 24 -3.35 -2.23 7.33
C ALA A 24 -2.37 -1.11 6.95
N PHE A 25 -1.08 -1.41 6.98
CA PHE A 25 -0.03 -0.46 6.64
C PHE A 25 -0.11 0.02 5.18
N VAL A 26 -0.42 -0.85 4.22
CA VAL A 26 -0.61 -0.46 2.81
C VAL A 26 -1.81 0.48 2.65
N PHE A 27 -2.91 0.27 3.38
CA PHE A 27 -4.03 1.22 3.38
C PHE A 27 -3.65 2.58 3.96
N GLU A 28 -2.91 2.60 5.07
CA GLU A 28 -2.43 3.84 5.68
C GLU A 28 -1.48 4.59 4.75
N ALA A 29 -0.58 3.88 4.08
CA ALA A 29 0.33 4.45 3.09
C ALA A 29 -0.40 4.99 1.85
N LEU A 30 -1.48 4.33 1.41
CA LEU A 30 -2.33 4.83 0.33
C LEU A 30 -3.00 6.15 0.73
N ASN A 31 -3.56 6.23 1.95
CA ASN A 31 -4.13 7.46 2.47
C ASN A 31 -3.07 8.56 2.63
N TYR A 32 -1.86 8.21 3.10
CA TYR A 32 -0.72 9.11 3.18
C TYR A 32 -0.35 9.68 1.81
N ALA A 33 -0.30 8.83 0.78
CA ALA A 33 0.00 9.25 -0.60
C ALA A 33 -1.01 10.30 -1.09
N HIS A 34 -2.31 10.10 -0.83
CA HIS A 34 -3.35 11.06 -1.25
C HIS A 34 -3.33 12.37 -0.47
N THR A 35 -3.15 12.28 0.85
CA THR A 35 -3.34 13.41 1.76
C THR A 35 -2.07 14.24 1.94
N GLN A 36 -0.93 13.60 2.18
CA GLN A 36 0.33 14.28 2.47
C GLN A 36 1.15 14.55 1.20
N LEU A 37 1.23 13.57 0.30
CA LEU A 37 1.99 13.73 -0.94
C LEU A 37 1.16 14.34 -2.08
N GLY A 38 -0.16 14.45 -1.91
CA GLY A 38 -1.06 14.95 -2.95
C GLY A 38 -1.06 14.08 -4.21
N LEU A 39 -0.60 12.83 -4.12
CA LEU A 39 -0.50 11.91 -5.25
C LEU A 39 -1.87 11.32 -5.60
N GLY A 40 -1.98 10.92 -6.86
CA GLY A 40 -3.16 10.28 -7.42
C GLY A 40 -3.87 11.18 -8.42
N SER A 41 -4.08 10.64 -9.62
CA SER A 41 -4.83 11.31 -10.68
C SER A 41 -6.31 10.98 -10.56
N GLU A 42 -7.17 11.98 -10.69
CA GLU A 42 -8.57 11.77 -11.05
C GLU A 42 -8.58 11.28 -12.50
N ARG A 43 -8.52 9.96 -12.68
CA ARG A 43 -8.81 9.37 -13.97
C ARG A 43 -10.32 9.12 -13.98
N PRO A 44 -11.08 9.60 -14.98
CA PRO A 44 -12.49 9.25 -15.06
C PRO A 44 -12.58 7.73 -15.08
N ALA A 45 -13.29 7.15 -14.11
CA ALA A 45 -13.62 5.74 -14.13
C ALA A 45 -14.30 5.48 -15.48
N GLU A 46 -13.64 4.73 -16.36
CA GLU A 46 -14.31 4.26 -17.56
C GLU A 46 -15.50 3.44 -17.08
N VAL A 47 -16.70 3.90 -17.46
CA VAL A 47 -17.97 3.30 -17.10
C VAL A 47 -17.99 1.85 -17.55
N GLU A 48 -17.76 0.92 -16.62
CA GLU A 48 -18.30 -0.42 -16.74
C GLU A 48 -19.82 -0.27 -16.62
N GLU A 49 -20.52 -0.40 -17.75
CA GLU A 49 -21.97 -0.48 -17.77
C GLU A 49 -22.43 -1.67 -16.92
N GLU A 50 -23.52 -1.44 -16.18
CA GLU A 50 -24.35 -2.38 -15.42
C GLU A 50 -23.95 -2.64 -13.95
N GLY A 51 -24.67 -1.97 -13.02
CA GLY A 51 -24.93 -2.51 -11.69
C GLY A 51 -24.98 -1.52 -10.52
N GLU A 52 -26.17 -0.97 -10.30
CA GLU A 52 -26.75 -0.59 -8.99
C GLU A 52 -26.02 0.39 -8.04
N GLU A 53 -26.65 1.54 -7.88
CA GLU A 53 -26.73 2.45 -6.73
C GLU A 53 -25.94 2.06 -5.46
N THR A 54 -24.74 2.62 -5.30
CA THR A 54 -24.27 3.09 -3.98
C THR A 54 -23.50 4.40 -4.10
N ALA A 55 -24.13 5.44 -3.54
CA ALA A 55 -23.59 6.68 -2.99
C ALA A 55 -22.17 7.11 -3.38
N ALA A 56 -22.05 8.30 -4.00
CA ALA A 56 -20.96 9.26 -3.80
C ALA A 56 -19.63 8.65 -3.29
N ARG A 57 -19.00 7.79 -4.09
CA ARG A 57 -17.63 7.36 -3.82
C ARG A 57 -16.75 8.40 -4.48
N GLU A 58 -16.08 9.18 -3.63
CA GLU A 58 -15.01 10.11 -3.96
C GLU A 58 -14.21 9.54 -5.14
N ALA A 59 -13.90 10.37 -6.13
CA ALA A 59 -13.06 9.97 -7.25
C ALA A 59 -11.84 9.22 -6.69
N GLU A 60 -11.82 7.89 -6.83
CA GLU A 60 -10.75 7.06 -6.28
C GLU A 60 -9.49 7.47 -7.04
N ARG A 61 -8.65 8.28 -6.37
CA ARG A 61 -7.47 8.86 -6.97
C ARG A 61 -6.52 7.70 -7.25
N HIS A 62 -6.28 7.39 -8.53
CA HIS A 62 -5.47 6.23 -8.88
C HIS A 62 -3.98 6.53 -8.71
N LEU A 63 -3.24 5.62 -8.08
CA LEU A 63 -1.77 5.66 -7.99
C LEU A 63 -1.17 4.57 -8.86
N THR A 64 -0.06 4.87 -9.52
CA THR A 64 0.75 3.81 -10.13
C THR A 64 1.44 2.99 -9.04
N GLY A 65 1.82 1.74 -9.35
CA GLY A 65 2.55 0.88 -8.40
C GLY A 65 3.83 1.54 -7.87
N GLN A 66 4.57 2.23 -8.74
CA GLN A 66 5.79 2.94 -8.36
C GLN A 66 5.52 4.11 -7.41
N GLN A 67 4.44 4.87 -7.62
CA GLN A 67 4.04 5.96 -6.74
C GLN A 67 3.65 5.45 -5.36
N LEU A 68 2.92 4.33 -5.31
CA LEU A 68 2.53 3.71 -4.06
C LEU A 68 3.75 3.14 -3.31
N CYS A 69 4.68 2.47 -4.00
CA CYS A 69 5.93 1.99 -3.40
C CYS A 69 6.74 3.13 -2.76
N GLU A 70 6.88 4.26 -3.44
CA GLU A 70 7.61 5.41 -2.91
C GLU A 70 6.87 6.05 -1.73
N ALA A 71 5.53 6.14 -1.78
CA ALA A 71 4.74 6.62 -0.65
C ALA A 71 4.87 5.68 0.57
N ILE A 72 4.84 4.36 0.35
CA ILE A 72 5.07 3.35 1.39
C ILE A 72 6.46 3.50 2.00
N ARG A 73 7.49 3.71 1.19
CA ARG A 73 8.87 3.94 1.65
C ARG A 73 8.95 5.16 2.56
N GLN A 74 8.41 6.30 2.12
CA GLN A 74 8.43 7.55 2.90
C GLN A 74 7.64 7.38 4.21
N TYR A 75 6.44 6.79 4.12
CA TYR A 75 5.61 6.54 5.28
C TYR A 75 6.30 5.60 6.29
N ALA A 76 6.94 4.52 5.84
CA ALA A 76 7.66 3.60 6.71
C ALA A 76 8.83 4.28 7.43
N LEU A 77 9.57 5.14 6.73
CA LEU A 77 10.67 5.92 7.30
C LEU A 77 10.17 6.96 8.30
N GLU A 78 9.04 7.62 8.04
CA GLU A 78 8.44 8.57 8.98
C GLU A 78 7.92 7.89 10.26
N GLN A 79 7.28 6.73 10.14
CA GLN A 79 6.70 6.03 11.29
C GLN A 79 7.75 5.27 12.12
N TYR A 80 8.73 4.65 11.46
CA TYR A 80 9.61 3.68 12.11
C TYR A 80 11.10 4.02 11.99
N GLY A 81 11.47 5.03 11.19
CA GLY A 81 12.87 5.41 10.97
C GLY A 81 13.74 4.23 10.57
N PHE A 82 14.87 4.04 11.26
CA PHE A 82 15.79 2.92 11.02
C PHE A 82 15.19 1.52 11.24
N MET A 83 14.05 1.42 11.94
CA MET A 83 13.38 0.15 12.17
C MET A 83 12.42 -0.22 11.04
N ALA A 84 12.23 0.64 10.04
CA ALA A 84 11.28 0.43 8.95
C ALA A 84 11.43 -0.96 8.30
N LYS A 85 12.65 -1.34 7.91
CA LYS A 85 12.93 -2.66 7.33
C LYS A 85 12.61 -3.80 8.28
N CYS A 86 13.05 -3.71 9.54
CA CYS A 86 12.80 -4.73 10.56
C CYS A 86 11.29 -4.96 10.78
N VAL A 87 10.52 -3.87 10.84
CA VAL A 87 9.07 -3.90 11.03
C VAL A 87 8.38 -4.55 9.82
N LEU A 88 8.69 -4.09 8.60
CA LEU A 88 8.14 -4.65 7.36
C LEU A 88 8.49 -6.15 7.20
N ASN A 89 9.75 -6.51 7.43
CA ASN A 89 10.20 -7.92 7.41
C ASN A 89 9.43 -8.77 8.42
N SER A 90 9.15 -8.22 9.61
CA SER A 90 8.38 -8.92 10.64
C SER A 90 6.94 -9.21 10.20
N TRP A 91 6.41 -8.47 9.22
CA TRP A 91 5.10 -8.66 8.63
C TRP A 91 5.11 -9.48 7.34
N GLY A 92 6.28 -9.97 6.92
CA GLY A 92 6.46 -10.78 5.71
C GLY A 92 6.77 -9.96 4.45
N VAL A 93 6.97 -8.65 4.57
CA VAL A 93 7.35 -7.78 3.45
C VAL A 93 8.86 -7.61 3.42
N THR A 94 9.48 -8.06 2.35
CA THR A 94 10.95 -8.14 2.21
C THR A 94 11.49 -7.42 0.97
N ASN A 95 10.62 -7.10 0.02
CA ASN A 95 10.94 -6.39 -1.21
C ASN A 95 9.74 -5.55 -1.66
N THR A 96 9.90 -4.74 -2.71
CA THR A 96 8.82 -3.90 -3.22
C THR A 96 7.70 -4.69 -3.91
N GLY A 97 8.01 -5.83 -4.53
CA GLY A 97 7.04 -6.72 -5.15
C GLY A 97 6.02 -7.29 -4.15
N ASP A 98 6.42 -7.47 -2.89
CA ASP A 98 5.50 -7.86 -1.81
C ASP A 98 4.37 -6.83 -1.61
N PHE A 99 4.62 -5.54 -1.86
CA PHE A 99 3.54 -4.54 -1.85
C PHE A 99 2.54 -4.77 -2.98
N GLY A 100 3.04 -5.15 -4.17
CA GLY A 100 2.20 -5.54 -5.29
C GLY A 100 1.31 -6.73 -4.95
N GLU A 101 1.87 -7.78 -4.35
CA GLU A 101 1.10 -8.95 -3.91
C GLU A 101 0.02 -8.56 -2.89
N ILE A 102 0.32 -7.70 -1.92
CA ILE A 102 -0.65 -7.18 -0.95
C ILE A 102 -1.77 -6.39 -1.65
N VAL A 103 -1.43 -5.50 -2.58
CA VAL A 103 -2.42 -4.71 -3.34
C VAL A 103 -3.32 -5.62 -4.18
N PHE A 104 -2.75 -6.59 -4.88
CA PHE A 104 -3.52 -7.52 -5.71
C PHE A 104 -4.39 -8.48 -4.87
N ASN A 105 -3.94 -8.86 -3.67
CA ASN A 105 -4.76 -9.56 -2.70
C ASN A 105 -5.99 -8.71 -2.31
N LEU A 106 -5.80 -7.42 -2.02
CA LEU A 106 -6.88 -6.49 -1.70
C LEU A 106 -7.85 -6.28 -2.87
N ILE A 107 -7.35 -6.26 -4.11
CA ILE A 107 -8.19 -6.27 -5.33
C ILE A 107 -9.02 -7.55 -5.42
N GLY A 108 -8.42 -8.71 -5.13
CA GLY A 108 -9.09 -10.01 -5.18
C GLY A 108 -10.30 -10.14 -4.24
N ILE A 109 -10.34 -9.37 -3.15
CA ILE A 109 -11.47 -9.31 -2.21
C ILE A 109 -12.36 -8.07 -2.39
N GLY A 110 -12.15 -7.28 -3.45
CA GLY A 110 -12.96 -6.11 -3.78
C GLY A 110 -12.76 -4.92 -2.84
N GLN A 111 -11.65 -4.85 -2.11
CA GLN A 111 -11.30 -3.71 -1.25
C GLN A 111 -10.50 -2.63 -1.99
N MET A 112 -9.96 -2.95 -3.16
CA MET A 112 -9.29 -2.02 -4.07
C MET A 112 -9.72 -2.31 -5.50
N ARG A 113 -9.63 -1.30 -6.37
CA ARG A 113 -9.83 -1.44 -7.81
C ARG A 113 -8.50 -1.33 -8.54
N LYS A 114 -8.34 -2.12 -9.59
CA LYS A 114 -7.21 -2.00 -10.52
C LYS A 114 -7.64 -1.26 -11.77
N THR A 115 -6.69 -0.67 -12.47
CA THR A 115 -6.83 -0.27 -13.86
C THR A 115 -6.35 -1.39 -14.79
N PRO A 116 -6.70 -1.35 -16.09
CA PRO A 116 -6.25 -2.34 -17.07
C PRO A 116 -4.73 -2.39 -17.23
N ASP A 117 -4.05 -1.28 -16.96
CA ASP A 117 -2.60 -1.15 -17.10
C ASP A 117 -1.83 -1.66 -15.88
N ASP A 118 -2.47 -1.76 -14.71
CA ASP A 118 -1.76 -2.16 -13.48
C ASP A 118 -1.36 -3.63 -13.51
N ARG A 119 -0.07 -3.87 -13.25
CA ARG A 119 0.55 -5.19 -13.16
C ARG A 119 1.26 -5.33 -11.82
N ARG A 120 1.37 -6.57 -11.33
CA ARG A 120 2.21 -6.88 -10.16
C ARG A 120 3.65 -6.44 -10.37
N GLU A 121 4.14 -6.60 -11.61
CA GLU A 121 5.48 -6.20 -12.04
C GLU A 121 5.75 -4.70 -11.88
N ASP A 122 4.72 -3.84 -11.79
CA ASP A 122 4.90 -2.40 -11.53
C ASP A 122 5.48 -2.11 -10.15
N PHE A 123 5.48 -3.10 -9.27
CA PHE A 123 5.99 -3.04 -7.91
C PHE A 123 7.38 -3.68 -7.79
N ASP A 124 7.89 -4.36 -8.81
CA ASP A 124 9.16 -5.07 -8.73
C ASP A 124 10.34 -4.10 -8.84
N ASP A 125 11.33 -4.28 -7.97
CA ASP A 125 12.60 -3.52 -7.95
C ASP A 125 12.45 -1.98 -8.04
N VAL A 126 11.37 -1.41 -7.47
CA VAL A 126 11.11 0.05 -7.52
C VAL A 126 12.17 0.82 -6.74
N PHE A 127 12.60 0.26 -5.60
CA PHE A 127 13.73 0.78 -4.84
C PHE A 127 14.43 -0.35 -4.09
N ASP A 128 15.69 -0.13 -3.75
CA ASP A 128 16.46 -1.07 -2.91
C ASP A 128 15.95 -1.02 -1.46
N PHE A 129 15.38 -2.14 -1.00
CA PHE A 129 14.78 -2.26 0.33
C PHE A 129 15.78 -2.01 1.47
N ASP A 130 17.09 -2.21 1.23
CA ASP A 130 18.15 -1.95 2.22
C ASP A 130 18.30 -0.46 2.53
N THR A 131 17.84 0.42 1.64
CA THR A 131 17.89 1.88 1.86
C THR A 131 16.95 2.36 2.98
N LEU A 132 15.99 1.53 3.42
CA LEU A 132 15.14 1.80 4.57
C LEU A 132 15.94 1.90 5.88
N GLU A 133 17.14 1.30 5.94
CA GLU A 133 18.01 1.33 7.12
C GLU A 133 19.03 2.50 7.10
N GLN A 134 19.08 3.30 6.03
CA GLN A 134 20.19 4.25 5.80
C GLN A 134 19.82 5.73 6.02
N SER A 135 18.54 6.06 6.20
CA SER A 135 18.04 7.40 5.84
C SER A 135 17.85 8.41 6.98
N PHE A 136 18.11 8.11 8.24
CA PHE A 136 17.87 9.09 9.32
C PHE A 136 19.13 9.91 9.67
N LYS A 137 19.11 11.21 9.33
CA LYS A 137 20.04 12.19 9.87
C LYS A 137 19.51 12.72 11.20
N ILE A 138 20.23 12.47 12.30
CA ILE A 138 19.98 13.18 13.56
C ILE A 138 20.40 14.64 13.34
N THR A 139 19.43 15.54 13.19
CA THR A 139 19.67 16.98 13.32
C THR A 139 19.64 17.31 14.80
N LEU A 140 20.82 17.46 15.42
CA LEU A 140 20.91 18.01 16.76
C LEU A 140 20.46 19.49 16.70
N PRO A 141 19.55 19.95 17.58
CA PRO A 141 19.25 21.37 17.68
C PRO A 141 20.55 22.10 18.07
N GLU A 142 20.90 23.15 17.34
CA GLU A 142 22.00 24.05 17.73
C GLU A 142 21.67 24.64 19.11
N GLY A 143 22.52 24.32 20.09
CA GLY A 143 22.41 24.81 21.46
C GLY A 143 22.94 26.23 21.63
#